data_AF-A0A3N0UZ13-F1
#
_entry.id   AF-A0A3N0UZ13-F1
#
_cell.length_a   1.000
_cell.length_b   1.000
_cell.length_c   1.000
_cell.angle_alpha   90.00
_cell.angle_beta   90.00
_cell.angle_gamma   90.00
#
_symmetry.space_group_name_H-M   'P 1'
#
loop_
_entity.id
_entity.type
_entity.pdbx_description
1 polymer ?
#
loop_
_entity_poly.entity_id
_entity_poly.type
_entity_poly.pdbx_seq_one_letter_code
_entity_poly.pdbx_strand_id
1 'polypeptide(L)'
;MSNQNNSISEIAAVDLGSNSFRLQLAHVVDGQLFFHDSLREAVRLGAGLDANKFLSSEAQQRAIDCLRRFGERLRGFPPQAVRAVATNTFRVAKNASQLLADAEAALGFPIEIIAGREEARMIYVGVSHGLPIAEHKRLVIDIGGGSTEFIIGQGIAPQRMESLYMGCVSFSLRFFPDGKITERALEQAEIAAASEIQNIRPHFTAAHWQEAVGSSGTARALGEIIRLNGWSEGEITLDGLNQLRAQLLKARDSKKLQLEGLSTDRAAVLPGGLCIMKAAFEALGITRMTAATGALREGVLYELLGRMEHHDIREHTVRSFMRRYHADHAQAKRVQKLAEQFLSHISDQLRMSHDTARQWLHWAIRLHEIGISIAHSGYHKHSAYIVENADMPGFSRMEQETLSLLVRAQRRSLSKITLPPAEHDYLTLIMVMRLSILFQRNRLDDAPPQLHLYREAPGHYRLQIQAGWLAHNPLTQAELSNEIDYWQLVNVSLKLS
;
A
#
# COMPACT_ATOMS: atom_id res chain seq x y z
N MET A 1 -25.83 31.92 3.14
CA MET A 1 -25.77 30.70 3.97
C MET A 1 -24.45 30.04 3.67
N SER A 2 -23.61 29.92 4.69
CA SER A 2 -22.22 29.48 4.61
C SER A 2 -22.11 28.09 3.97
N ASN A 3 -21.31 27.98 2.91
CA ASN A 3 -20.75 26.70 2.47
C ASN A 3 -19.93 26.11 3.63
N GLN A 4 -20.53 25.23 4.42
CA GLN A 4 -19.75 24.29 5.23
C GLN A 4 -19.16 23.27 4.25
N ASN A 5 -18.06 23.66 3.60
CA ASN A 5 -17.11 22.66 3.13
C ASN A 5 -16.70 21.90 4.38
N ASN A 6 -17.14 20.65 4.48
CA ASN A 6 -16.79 19.75 5.56
C ASN A 6 -15.31 19.36 5.38
N SER A 7 -14.40 20.32 5.53
CA SER A 7 -12.96 20.10 5.47
C SER A 7 -12.63 19.19 6.64
N ILE A 8 -12.22 17.96 6.33
CA ILE A 8 -11.76 17.01 7.33
C ILE A 8 -10.62 17.68 8.10
N SER A 9 -10.91 18.10 9.33
CA SER A 9 -9.98 18.82 10.20
C SER A 9 -9.10 17.88 11.01
N GLU A 10 -9.39 16.58 10.98
CA GLU A 10 -8.70 15.56 11.75
C GLU A 10 -8.61 14.27 10.94
N ILE A 11 -7.41 13.72 10.86
CA ILE A 11 -7.11 12.48 10.14
C ILE A 11 -6.35 11.51 11.04
N ALA A 12 -6.45 10.22 10.71
CA ALA A 12 -5.82 9.15 11.46
C ALA A 12 -5.11 8.14 10.56
N ALA A 13 -3.96 7.66 11.02
CA ALA A 13 -3.25 6.54 10.43
C ALA A 13 -3.12 5.41 11.44
N VAL A 14 -3.46 4.21 10.99
CA VAL A 14 -3.28 2.96 11.74
C VAL A 14 -2.23 2.11 11.01
N ASP A 15 -1.19 1.71 11.72
CA ASP A 15 -0.09 0.87 11.22
C ASP A 15 -0.09 -0.47 11.97
N LEU A 16 -0.38 -1.55 11.24
CA LEU A 16 -0.45 -2.92 11.74
C LEU A 16 0.86 -3.67 11.44
N GLY A 17 1.91 -3.29 12.18
CA GLY A 17 3.24 -3.88 12.07
C GLY A 17 3.42 -5.24 12.77
N SER A 18 4.51 -5.93 12.45
CA SER A 18 4.83 -7.24 13.03
C SER A 18 5.06 -7.25 14.55
N ASN A 19 5.61 -6.17 15.11
CA ASN A 19 5.94 -6.09 16.54
C ASN A 19 4.92 -5.30 17.35
N SER A 20 4.41 -4.21 16.80
CA SER A 20 3.49 -3.30 17.49
C SER A 20 2.49 -2.74 16.50
N PHE A 21 1.27 -2.54 16.96
CA PHE A 21 0.27 -1.74 16.26
C PHE A 21 0.34 -0.31 16.77
N ARG A 22 0.11 0.64 15.87
CA ARG A 22 0.17 2.07 16.19
C ARG A 22 -1.02 2.79 15.58
N LEU A 23 -1.54 3.75 16.32
CA LEU A 23 -2.51 4.73 15.87
C LEU A 23 -1.90 6.12 16.07
N GLN A 24 -2.01 6.97 15.06
CA GLN A 24 -1.54 8.36 15.09
C GLN A 24 -2.62 9.26 14.52
N LEU A 25 -2.97 10.30 15.28
CA LEU A 25 -3.95 11.30 14.86
C LEU A 25 -3.28 12.64 14.67
N ALA A 26 -3.77 13.39 13.69
CA ALA A 26 -3.31 14.73 13.38
C ALA A 26 -4.49 15.63 13.03
N HIS A 27 -4.43 16.87 13.49
CA HIS A 27 -5.26 17.93 12.91
C HIS A 27 -4.64 18.43 11.62
N VAL A 28 -5.49 18.77 10.64
CA VAL A 28 -5.09 19.42 9.40
C VAL A 28 -5.41 20.90 9.51
N VAL A 29 -4.38 21.73 9.57
CA VAL A 29 -4.52 23.20 9.61
C VAL A 29 -3.58 23.78 8.55
N ASP A 30 -4.14 24.49 7.58
CA ASP A 30 -3.40 25.13 6.47
C ASP A 30 -2.41 24.20 5.73
N GLY A 31 -2.84 22.95 5.47
CA GLY A 31 -2.03 21.93 4.80
C GLY A 31 -0.88 21.36 5.65
N GLN A 32 -0.88 21.64 6.97
CA GLN A 32 0.08 21.10 7.92
C GLN A 32 -0.56 20.12 8.89
N LEU A 33 0.22 19.11 9.29
CA LEU A 33 -0.20 18.09 10.24
C LEU A 33 0.25 18.44 11.66
N PHE A 34 -0.73 18.60 12.55
CA PHE A 34 -0.50 18.79 13.98
C PHE A 34 -0.87 17.51 14.73
N PHE A 35 0.15 16.69 15.04
CA PHE A 35 -0.01 15.46 15.79
C PHE A 35 -0.46 15.76 17.22
N HIS A 36 -1.62 15.23 17.63
CA HIS A 36 -2.20 15.54 18.95
C HIS A 36 -2.51 14.29 19.79
N ASP A 37 -2.54 13.10 19.19
CA ASP A 37 -2.78 11.85 19.91
C ASP A 37 -2.07 10.66 19.24
N SER A 38 -1.59 9.71 20.04
CA SER A 38 -1.00 8.46 19.55
C SER A 38 -1.17 7.33 20.54
N LEU A 39 -1.58 6.16 20.01
CA LEU A 39 -1.60 4.91 20.76
C LEU A 39 -0.58 3.94 20.17
N ARG A 40 0.07 3.17 21.03
CA ARG A 40 0.99 2.10 20.65
C ARG A 40 0.74 0.89 21.53
N GLU A 41 0.60 -0.27 20.90
CA GLU A 41 0.46 -1.53 21.62
C GLU A 41 1.39 -2.61 21.07
N ALA A 42 2.07 -3.35 21.96
CA ALA A 42 2.98 -4.42 21.59
C ALA A 42 2.24 -5.75 21.33
N VAL A 43 1.55 -5.83 20.18
CA VAL A 43 0.78 -7.03 19.77
C VAL A 43 1.68 -8.24 19.49
N ARG A 44 2.91 -7.99 19.01
CA ARG A 44 3.90 -9.01 18.61
C ARG A 44 3.33 -10.04 17.64
N LEU A 45 2.52 -9.59 16.68
CA LEU A 45 1.82 -10.45 15.71
C LEU A 45 2.78 -11.38 14.95
N GLY A 46 3.94 -10.86 14.55
CA GLY A 46 4.97 -11.62 13.84
C GLY A 46 5.55 -12.78 14.65
N ALA A 47 5.54 -12.70 15.98
CA ALA A 47 5.97 -13.81 16.85
C ALA A 47 4.91 -14.92 16.96
N GLY A 48 3.68 -14.66 16.52
CA GLY A 48 2.60 -15.65 16.44
C GLY A 48 2.57 -16.45 15.15
N LEU A 49 3.51 -16.20 14.22
CA LEU A 49 3.65 -16.99 13.00
C LEU A 49 4.40 -18.29 13.27
N ASP A 50 3.80 -19.42 12.90
CA ASP A 50 4.48 -20.72 12.93
C ASP A 50 5.38 -20.94 11.70
N ALA A 51 6.07 -22.09 11.67
CA ALA A 51 6.92 -22.48 10.55
C ALA A 51 6.15 -22.65 9.23
N ASN A 52 4.84 -22.90 9.28
CA ASN A 52 3.95 -23.06 8.13
C ASN A 52 3.33 -21.74 7.65
N LYS A 53 3.66 -20.62 8.32
CA LYS A 53 3.15 -19.26 8.10
C LYS A 53 1.66 -19.11 8.46
N PHE A 54 1.21 -19.79 9.50
CA PHE A 54 -0.10 -19.58 10.10
C PHE A 54 0.03 -18.77 11.40
N LEU A 55 -0.90 -17.83 11.59
CA LEU A 55 -1.02 -17.07 12.83
C LEU A 55 -1.74 -17.88 13.90
N SER A 56 -1.16 -17.96 15.10
CA SER A 56 -1.80 -18.60 16.25
C SER A 56 -3.08 -17.86 16.68
N SER A 57 -4.02 -18.59 17.28
CA SER A 57 -5.30 -18.02 17.75
C SER A 57 -5.07 -16.93 18.80
N GLU A 58 -4.07 -17.09 19.68
CA GLU A 58 -3.72 -16.09 20.69
C GLU A 58 -3.19 -14.80 20.05
N ALA A 59 -2.41 -14.92 18.97
CA ALA A 59 -1.89 -13.75 18.25
C ALA A 59 -3.01 -12.99 17.52
N GLN A 60 -3.94 -13.73 16.91
CA GLN A 60 -5.14 -13.16 16.29
C GLN A 60 -6.00 -12.43 17.33
N GLN A 61 -6.27 -13.05 18.49
CA GLN A 61 -7.06 -12.43 19.54
C GLN A 61 -6.43 -11.14 20.08
N ARG A 62 -5.11 -11.13 20.34
CA ARG A 62 -4.39 -9.91 20.75
C ARG A 62 -4.52 -8.79 19.72
N ALA A 63 -4.43 -9.12 18.42
CA ALA A 63 -4.60 -8.14 17.36
C ALA A 63 -6.02 -7.55 17.35
N ILE A 64 -7.05 -8.42 17.42
CA ILE A 64 -8.46 -8.01 17.46
C ILE A 64 -8.74 -7.13 18.69
N ASP A 65 -8.22 -7.49 19.86
CA ASP A 65 -8.43 -6.72 21.08
C ASP A 65 -7.77 -5.33 21.00
N CYS A 66 -6.57 -5.24 20.42
CA CYS A 66 -5.90 -3.97 20.15
C CYS A 66 -6.70 -3.10 19.18
N LEU A 67 -7.20 -3.70 18.08
CA LEU A 67 -8.01 -3.00 17.09
C LEU A 67 -9.33 -2.52 17.66
N ARG A 68 -9.95 -3.25 18.60
CA ARG A 68 -11.15 -2.81 19.31
C ARG A 68 -10.91 -1.53 20.11
N ARG A 69 -9.75 -1.41 20.78
CA ARG A 69 -9.34 -0.18 21.48
C ARG A 69 -9.07 0.96 20.50
N PHE A 70 -8.45 0.69 19.36
CA PHE A 70 -8.23 1.70 18.33
C PHE A 70 -9.56 2.16 17.71
N GLY A 71 -10.47 1.24 17.42
CA GLY A 71 -11.81 1.52 16.89
C GLY A 71 -12.66 2.33 17.86
N GLU A 72 -12.50 2.14 19.18
CA GLU A 72 -13.10 3.02 20.18
C GLU A 72 -12.63 4.48 20.02
N ARG A 73 -11.33 4.70 19.83
CA ARG A 73 -10.76 6.04 19.62
C ARG A 73 -11.16 6.67 18.29
N LEU A 74 -11.35 5.84 17.26
CA LEU A 74 -11.69 6.28 15.90
C LEU A 74 -13.20 6.43 15.66
N ARG A 75 -14.03 6.11 16.67
CA ARG A 75 -15.49 6.20 16.55
C ARG A 75 -15.90 7.63 16.18
N GLY A 76 -16.67 7.77 15.10
CA GLY A 76 -17.17 9.05 14.61
C GLY A 76 -16.29 9.71 13.55
N PHE A 77 -15.10 9.17 13.23
CA PHE A 77 -14.34 9.61 12.08
C PHE A 77 -15.07 9.24 10.78
N PRO A 78 -15.09 10.13 9.76
CA PRO A 78 -15.57 9.75 8.45
C PRO A 78 -14.60 8.76 7.79
N PRO A 79 -15.08 7.79 6.98
CA PRO A 79 -14.24 6.75 6.37
C PRO A 79 -13.00 7.27 5.64
N GLN A 80 -13.13 8.39 4.94
CA GLN A 80 -12.05 9.03 4.19
C GLN A 80 -10.99 9.74 5.05
N ALA A 81 -11.19 9.87 6.35
CA ALA A 81 -10.25 10.49 7.28
C ALA A 81 -9.36 9.47 8.02
N VAL A 82 -9.60 8.17 7.84
CA VAL A 82 -8.84 7.11 8.50
C VAL A 82 -8.22 6.23 7.44
N ARG A 83 -6.91 5.99 7.56
CA ARG A 83 -6.22 5.01 6.73
C ARG A 83 -5.49 3.99 7.59
N ALA A 84 -5.91 2.74 7.48
CA ALA A 84 -5.27 1.62 8.17
C ALA A 84 -4.48 0.79 7.19
N VAL A 85 -3.20 0.57 7.48
CA VAL A 85 -2.29 -0.22 6.65
C VAL A 85 -1.75 -1.41 7.43
N ALA A 86 -1.66 -2.55 6.75
CA ALA A 86 -1.09 -3.78 7.27
C ALA A 86 0.15 -4.19 6.46
N THR A 87 1.21 -4.59 7.17
CA THR A 87 2.53 -4.79 6.56
C THR A 87 2.95 -6.26 6.56
N ASN A 88 4.23 -6.56 6.79
CA ASN A 88 4.85 -7.85 6.52
C ASN A 88 4.10 -9.06 7.08
N THR A 89 3.60 -8.99 8.32
CA THR A 89 2.96 -10.17 8.93
C THR A 89 1.66 -10.55 8.22
N PHE A 90 0.85 -9.58 7.80
CA PHE A 90 -0.35 -9.84 7.00
C PHE A 90 0.00 -10.30 5.58
N ARG A 91 1.11 -9.83 4.99
CA ARG A 91 1.58 -10.33 3.68
C ARG A 91 1.98 -11.80 3.70
N VAL A 92 2.56 -12.27 4.81
CA VAL A 92 3.17 -13.61 4.91
C VAL A 92 2.20 -14.66 5.45
N ALA A 93 1.25 -14.27 6.30
CA ALA A 93 0.32 -15.19 6.94
C ALA A 93 -0.69 -15.80 5.94
N LYS A 94 -0.74 -17.13 5.85
CA LYS A 94 -1.66 -17.85 4.95
C LYS A 94 -3.13 -17.73 5.37
N ASN A 95 -3.38 -17.50 6.65
CA ASN A 95 -4.71 -17.26 7.21
C ASN A 95 -5.00 -15.77 7.48
N ALA A 96 -4.24 -14.84 6.87
CA ALA A 96 -4.47 -13.40 7.03
C ALA A 96 -5.88 -12.97 6.64
N SER A 97 -6.48 -13.59 5.61
CA SER A 97 -7.82 -13.24 5.14
C SER A 97 -8.91 -13.51 6.17
N GLN A 98 -8.74 -14.54 7.02
CA GLN A 98 -9.67 -14.84 8.11
C GLN A 98 -9.59 -13.77 9.20
N LEU A 99 -8.36 -13.40 9.58
CA LEU A 99 -8.12 -12.32 10.55
C LEU A 99 -8.59 -10.96 10.03
N LEU A 100 -8.47 -10.70 8.73
CA LEU A 100 -8.75 -9.38 8.15
C LEU A 100 -10.20 -8.95 8.37
N ALA A 101 -11.17 -9.84 8.14
CA ALA A 101 -12.59 -9.53 8.34
C ALA A 101 -12.90 -9.17 9.80
N ASP A 102 -12.39 -9.95 10.75
CA ASP A 102 -12.58 -9.69 12.18
C ASP A 102 -11.83 -8.43 12.64
N ALA A 103 -10.65 -8.18 12.06
CA ALA A 103 -9.84 -7.00 12.31
C ALA A 103 -10.51 -5.71 11.83
N GLU A 104 -11.09 -5.71 10.61
CA GLU A 104 -11.84 -4.60 10.06
C GLU A 104 -13.12 -4.33 10.87
N ALA A 105 -13.83 -5.39 11.28
CA ALA A 105 -14.99 -5.27 12.15
C ALA A 105 -14.65 -4.68 13.53
N ALA A 106 -13.50 -5.07 14.10
CA ALA A 106 -13.04 -4.53 15.38
C ALA A 106 -12.56 -3.07 15.29
N LEU A 107 -11.90 -2.71 14.18
CA LEU A 107 -11.41 -1.34 13.95
C LEU A 107 -12.52 -0.38 13.54
N GLY A 108 -13.52 -0.86 12.79
CA GLY A 108 -14.57 -0.06 12.17
C GLY A 108 -14.16 0.61 10.84
N PHE A 109 -12.97 0.28 10.32
CA PHE A 109 -12.41 0.84 9.08
C PHE A 109 -11.73 -0.27 8.26
N PRO A 110 -11.71 -0.15 6.92
CA PRO A 110 -11.02 -1.10 6.06
C PRO A 110 -9.51 -1.09 6.34
N ILE A 111 -8.86 -2.25 6.20
CA ILE A 111 -7.44 -2.45 6.44
C ILE A 111 -6.73 -2.81 5.14
N GLU A 112 -5.86 -1.91 4.68
CA GLU A 112 -5.12 -2.05 3.43
C GLU A 112 -3.83 -2.86 3.64
N ILE A 113 -3.73 -4.08 3.12
CA ILE A 113 -2.45 -4.78 3.06
C ILE A 113 -1.58 -4.12 1.97
N ILE A 114 -0.44 -3.53 2.36
CA ILE A 114 0.46 -2.85 1.43
C ILE A 114 1.67 -3.72 1.07
N ALA A 115 2.13 -3.61 -0.18
CA ALA A 115 3.35 -4.25 -0.65
C ALA A 115 4.59 -3.65 0.03
N GLY A 116 5.69 -4.42 0.15
CA GLY A 116 6.91 -3.95 0.81
C GLY A 116 7.52 -2.70 0.17
N ARG A 117 7.45 -2.56 -1.16
CA ARG A 117 7.89 -1.34 -1.86
C ARG A 117 7.02 -0.12 -1.57
N GLU A 118 5.72 -0.34 -1.37
CA GLU A 118 4.78 0.73 -1.04
C GLU A 118 4.95 1.16 0.43
N GLU A 119 5.22 0.21 1.33
CA GLU A 119 5.67 0.47 2.70
C GLU A 119 6.96 1.32 2.71
N ALA A 120 7.97 0.91 1.93
CA ALA A 120 9.22 1.65 1.76
C ALA A 120 8.98 3.09 1.26
N ARG A 121 8.09 3.26 0.28
CA ARG A 121 7.71 4.57 -0.26
C ARG A 121 7.12 5.48 0.81
N MET A 122 6.13 4.98 1.56
CA MET A 122 5.48 5.75 2.63
C MET A 122 6.46 6.07 3.76
N ILE A 123 7.31 5.11 4.16
CA ILE A 123 8.39 5.36 5.14
C ILE A 123 9.27 6.52 4.67
N TYR A 124 9.72 6.52 3.40
CA TYR A 124 10.56 7.59 2.89
C TYR A 124 9.86 8.95 2.92
N VAL A 125 8.57 9.00 2.56
CA VAL A 125 7.76 10.22 2.65
C VAL A 125 7.68 10.71 4.10
N GLY A 126 7.35 9.83 5.04
CA GLY A 126 7.23 10.17 6.46
C GLY A 126 8.56 10.63 7.08
N VAL A 127 9.67 9.98 6.73
CA VAL A 127 11.02 10.38 7.15
C VAL A 127 11.39 11.73 6.54
N SER A 128 11.16 11.93 5.25
CA SER A 128 11.61 13.12 4.53
C SER A 128 10.90 14.40 4.98
N HIS A 129 9.65 14.33 5.41
CA HIS A 129 8.93 15.48 5.97
C HIS A 129 9.40 15.86 7.38
N GLY A 130 10.05 14.94 8.10
CA GLY A 130 10.64 15.21 9.42
C GLY A 130 12.09 15.69 9.38
N LEU A 131 12.69 15.78 8.19
CA LEU A 131 14.09 16.16 7.99
C LEU A 131 14.19 17.49 7.25
N PRO A 132 15.30 18.25 7.43
CA PRO A 132 15.57 19.42 6.62
C PRO A 132 15.55 19.09 5.12
N ILE A 133 15.01 19.98 4.30
CA ILE A 133 15.04 19.81 2.84
C ILE A 133 16.51 19.72 2.40
N ALA A 134 16.83 18.68 1.65
CA ALA A 134 18.17 18.45 1.13
C ALA A 134 18.12 18.20 -0.38
N GLU A 135 19.04 18.85 -1.10
CA GLU A 135 19.23 18.63 -2.54
C GLU A 135 20.05 17.38 -2.83
N HIS A 136 20.77 16.83 -1.87
CA HIS A 136 21.53 15.58 -2.04
C HIS A 136 20.66 14.34 -1.86
N LYS A 137 21.18 13.18 -2.31
CA LYS A 137 20.51 11.90 -2.15
C LYS A 137 20.73 11.35 -0.74
N ARG A 138 19.66 10.80 -0.16
CA ARG A 138 19.71 10.12 1.15
C ARG A 138 19.38 8.65 1.01
N LEU A 139 20.09 7.83 1.76
CA LEU A 139 19.72 6.47 2.09
C LEU A 139 18.83 6.48 3.34
N VAL A 140 17.65 5.88 3.27
CA VAL A 140 16.79 5.61 4.42
C VAL A 140 16.72 4.09 4.61
N ILE A 141 16.98 3.63 5.84
CA ILE A 141 16.83 2.24 6.24
C ILE A 141 15.82 2.15 7.37
N ASP A 142 14.80 1.31 7.22
CA ASP A 142 13.81 1.03 8.26
C ASP A 142 13.85 -0.46 8.60
N ILE A 143 14.29 -0.80 9.82
CA ILE A 143 14.30 -2.18 10.31
C ILE A 143 13.03 -2.41 11.14
N GLY A 144 12.02 -2.94 10.46
CA GLY A 144 10.77 -3.40 11.04
C GLY A 144 10.90 -4.72 11.81
N GLY A 145 9.76 -5.27 12.22
CA GLY A 145 9.74 -6.54 12.94
C GLY A 145 9.96 -7.76 12.04
N GLY A 146 9.45 -7.73 10.81
CA GLY A 146 9.52 -8.86 9.88
C GLY A 146 10.12 -8.55 8.50
N SER A 147 10.25 -7.28 8.14
CA SER A 147 10.94 -6.81 6.93
C SER A 147 11.85 -5.62 7.25
N THR A 148 12.74 -5.32 6.31
CA THR A 148 13.62 -4.16 6.33
C THR A 148 13.55 -3.46 4.98
N GLU A 149 13.24 -2.18 5.00
CA GLU A 149 13.11 -1.34 3.81
C GLU A 149 14.38 -0.51 3.59
N PHE A 150 14.84 -0.45 2.34
CA PHE A 150 15.98 0.33 1.89
C PHE A 150 15.51 1.30 0.81
N ILE A 151 15.73 2.59 1.02
CA ILE A 151 15.28 3.62 0.09
C ILE A 151 16.42 4.58 -0.22
N ILE A 152 16.64 4.88 -1.49
CA ILE A 152 17.40 6.06 -1.91
C ILE A 152 16.43 7.04 -2.52
N GLY A 153 16.47 8.29 -2.07
CA GLY A 153 15.66 9.36 -2.62
C GLY A 153 16.31 10.72 -2.48
N GLN A 154 15.67 11.74 -3.04
CA GLN A 154 16.11 13.13 -3.02
C GLN A 154 14.90 14.04 -2.77
N GLY A 155 15.05 15.01 -1.86
CA GLY A 155 13.91 15.81 -1.38
C GLY A 155 12.82 14.91 -0.77
N ILE A 156 11.61 14.99 -1.31
CA ILE A 156 10.46 14.15 -0.92
C ILE A 156 10.23 12.95 -1.87
N ALA A 157 11.04 12.84 -2.93
CA ALA A 157 10.84 11.86 -4.00
C ALA A 157 11.74 10.62 -3.78
N PRO A 158 11.16 9.43 -3.50
CA PRO A 158 11.92 8.20 -3.52
C PRO A 158 12.31 7.84 -4.96
N GLN A 159 13.55 7.35 -5.16
CA GLN A 159 14.10 7.00 -6.47
C GLN A 159 14.35 5.49 -6.61
N ARG A 160 14.83 4.84 -5.55
CA ARG A 160 15.03 3.39 -5.48
C ARG A 160 14.48 2.88 -4.17
N MET A 161 13.74 1.78 -4.21
CA MET A 161 13.06 1.20 -3.05
C MET A 161 13.16 -0.30 -3.12
N GLU A 162 13.62 -0.91 -2.03
CA GLU A 162 13.63 -2.36 -1.84
C GLU A 162 13.09 -2.69 -0.45
N SER A 163 12.45 -3.85 -0.33
CA SER A 163 11.98 -4.39 0.94
C SER A 163 12.42 -5.86 1.02
N LEU A 164 13.22 -6.16 2.03
CA LEU A 164 13.80 -7.48 2.26
C LEU A 164 13.11 -8.17 3.43
N TYR A 165 12.89 -9.49 3.34
CA TYR A 165 12.21 -10.29 4.36
C TYR A 165 13.12 -10.63 5.56
N MET A 166 13.69 -9.59 6.18
CA MET A 166 14.49 -9.68 7.39
C MET A 166 14.06 -8.58 8.36
N GLY A 167 13.81 -8.90 9.62
CA GLY A 167 13.40 -7.91 10.61
C GLY A 167 13.83 -8.30 12.01
N CYS A 168 13.76 -7.36 12.96
CA CYS A 168 14.33 -7.56 14.29
C CYS A 168 13.63 -8.69 15.07
N VAL A 169 12.32 -8.90 14.88
CA VAL A 169 11.58 -10.00 15.52
C VAL A 169 11.94 -11.33 14.87
N SER A 170 11.90 -11.42 13.53
CA SER A 170 12.16 -12.67 12.82
C SER A 170 13.60 -13.13 13.01
N PHE A 171 14.58 -12.22 13.02
CA PHE A 171 15.98 -12.55 13.28
C PHE A 171 16.22 -12.92 14.74
N SER A 172 15.61 -12.21 15.71
CA SER A 172 15.72 -12.58 17.11
C SER A 172 15.20 -13.98 17.39
N LEU A 173 14.02 -14.33 16.87
CA LEU A 173 13.44 -15.67 17.05
C LEU A 173 14.27 -16.76 16.37
N ARG A 174 14.81 -16.48 15.18
CA ARG A 174 15.57 -17.46 14.39
C ARG A 174 16.96 -17.74 14.95
N PHE A 175 17.70 -16.71 15.34
CA PHE A 175 19.12 -16.84 15.67
C PHE A 175 19.41 -16.79 17.18
N PHE A 176 18.50 -16.22 17.98
CA PHE A 176 18.68 -16.05 19.42
C PHE A 176 17.50 -16.63 20.21
N PRO A 177 17.20 -17.94 20.04
CA PRO A 177 16.11 -18.59 20.76
C PRO A 177 16.29 -18.42 22.26
N ASP A 178 15.17 -18.16 22.95
CA ASP A 178 15.11 -17.82 24.39
C ASP A 178 15.91 -16.58 24.81
N GLY A 179 16.43 -15.80 23.85
CA GLY A 179 17.28 -14.64 24.09
C GLY A 179 18.76 -14.98 24.32
N LYS A 180 19.17 -16.23 24.09
CA LYS A 180 20.55 -16.71 24.30
C LYS A 180 21.49 -16.13 23.26
N ILE A 181 22.60 -15.53 23.71
CA ILE A 181 23.61 -14.91 22.85
C ILE A 181 24.91 -15.72 22.87
N THR A 182 25.40 -16.06 21.68
CA THR A 182 26.71 -16.70 21.48
C THR A 182 27.40 -16.05 20.27
N GLU A 183 28.73 -16.13 20.21
CA GLU A 183 29.50 -15.59 19.08
C GLU A 183 29.02 -16.17 17.75
N ARG A 184 28.87 -17.50 17.69
CA ARG A 184 28.37 -18.22 16.51
C ARG A 184 26.98 -17.75 16.09
N ALA A 185 26.08 -17.49 17.04
CA ALA A 185 24.72 -17.02 16.73
C ALA A 185 24.73 -15.60 16.16
N LEU A 186 25.57 -14.71 16.71
CA LEU A 186 25.77 -13.35 16.17
C LEU A 186 26.33 -13.40 14.75
N GLU A 187 27.39 -14.16 14.52
CA GLU A 187 27.98 -14.35 13.20
C GLU A 187 26.97 -14.90 12.18
N GLN A 188 26.19 -15.92 12.55
CA GLN A 188 25.16 -16.49 11.69
C GLN A 188 24.06 -15.49 11.33
N ALA A 189 23.61 -14.68 12.30
CA ALA A 189 22.62 -13.63 12.06
C ALA A 189 23.17 -12.53 11.14
N GLU A 190 24.41 -12.09 11.37
CA GLU A 190 25.09 -11.07 10.54
C GLU A 190 25.30 -11.56 9.11
N ILE A 191 25.78 -12.80 8.91
CA ILE A 191 25.96 -13.40 7.58
C ILE A 191 24.61 -13.53 6.86
N ALA A 192 23.56 -13.96 7.56
CA ALA A 192 22.24 -14.08 6.97
C ALA A 192 21.69 -12.71 6.50
N ALA A 193 21.84 -11.66 7.31
CA ALA A 193 21.46 -10.31 6.90
C ALA A 193 22.29 -9.82 5.71
N ALA A 194 23.62 -10.03 5.74
CA ALA A 194 24.51 -9.64 4.65
C ALA A 194 24.15 -10.34 3.33
N SER A 195 23.76 -11.61 3.37
CA SER A 195 23.32 -12.37 2.20
C SER A 195 22.03 -11.82 1.59
N GLU A 196 21.06 -11.38 2.39
CA GLU A 196 19.85 -10.72 1.90
C GLU A 196 20.19 -9.37 1.24
N ILE A 197 21.06 -8.57 1.89
CA ILE A 197 21.48 -7.25 1.41
C ILE A 197 22.30 -7.35 0.12
N GLN A 198 23.04 -8.43 -0.08
CA GLN A 198 23.85 -8.65 -1.27
C GLN A 198 23.03 -8.54 -2.56
N ASN A 199 21.74 -8.92 -2.53
CA ASN A 199 20.83 -8.83 -3.67
C ASN A 199 20.58 -7.39 -4.14
N ILE A 200 20.67 -6.41 -3.24
CA ILE A 200 20.39 -5.00 -3.54
C ILE A 200 21.66 -4.15 -3.60
N ARG A 201 22.77 -4.64 -3.02
CA ARG A 201 24.03 -3.92 -2.84
C ARG A 201 24.48 -3.09 -4.06
N PRO A 202 24.48 -3.60 -5.31
CA PRO A 202 24.98 -2.84 -6.47
C PRO A 202 24.33 -1.46 -6.66
N HIS A 203 23.09 -1.30 -6.20
CA HIS A 203 22.30 -0.08 -6.36
C HIS A 203 22.21 0.77 -5.09
N PHE A 204 22.79 0.30 -3.97
CA PHE A 204 22.65 0.91 -2.64
C PHE A 204 23.98 1.24 -1.94
N THR A 205 25.11 1.05 -2.60
CA THR A 205 26.43 1.44 -2.07
C THR A 205 26.55 2.94 -1.79
N ALA A 206 27.51 3.33 -0.95
CA ALA A 206 27.83 4.71 -0.61
C ALA A 206 28.10 5.66 -1.80
N ALA A 207 28.30 5.14 -3.01
CA ALA A 207 28.41 5.97 -4.22
C ALA A 207 27.06 6.60 -4.65
N HIS A 208 25.93 6.10 -4.15
CA HIS A 208 24.60 6.51 -4.61
C HIS A 208 23.89 7.52 -3.70
N TRP A 209 24.48 7.86 -2.55
CA TRP A 209 23.88 8.74 -1.54
C TRP A 209 24.96 9.52 -0.76
N GLN A 210 24.57 10.60 -0.09
CA GLN A 210 25.47 11.48 0.67
C GLN A 210 25.18 11.45 2.18
N GLU A 211 23.99 11.01 2.55
CA GLU A 211 23.51 10.95 3.93
C GLU A 211 22.76 9.63 4.15
N ALA A 212 22.93 9.02 5.32
CA ALA A 212 22.20 7.83 5.74
C ALA A 212 21.34 8.14 6.97
N VAL A 213 20.09 7.69 6.93
CA VAL A 213 19.11 7.89 7.98
C VAL A 213 18.46 6.56 8.33
N GLY A 214 18.36 6.25 9.61
CA GLY A 214 17.66 5.09 10.15
C GLY A 214 16.29 5.49 10.67
N SER A 215 15.27 4.71 10.35
CA SER A 215 13.89 4.90 10.81
C SER A 215 13.45 3.80 11.77
N SER A 216 12.24 3.96 12.30
CA SER A 216 11.58 3.01 13.22
C SER A 216 12.29 2.82 14.56
N GLY A 217 11.77 1.88 15.34
CA GLY A 217 12.21 1.67 16.71
C GLY A 217 13.59 1.05 16.87
N THR A 218 14.10 0.34 15.85
CA THR A 218 15.44 -0.27 15.90
C THR A 218 16.51 0.82 15.82
N ALA A 219 16.45 1.71 14.81
CA ALA A 219 17.42 2.79 14.68
C ALA A 219 17.40 3.74 15.89
N ARG A 220 16.20 4.12 16.38
CA ARG A 220 16.08 4.96 17.58
C ARG A 220 16.69 4.31 18.82
N ALA A 221 16.42 3.03 19.05
CA ALA A 221 17.00 2.31 20.19
C ALA A 221 18.53 2.23 20.08
N LEU A 222 19.05 1.91 18.89
CA LEU A 222 20.50 1.85 18.66
C LEU A 222 21.15 3.21 18.89
N GLY A 223 20.62 4.28 18.29
CA GLY A 223 21.15 5.64 18.47
C GLY A 223 21.12 6.08 19.93
N GLU A 224 20.02 5.85 20.63
CA GLU A 224 19.88 6.24 22.04
C GLU A 224 20.78 5.44 22.99
N ILE A 225 20.91 4.12 22.77
CA ILE A 225 21.85 3.28 23.53
C ILE A 225 23.29 3.75 23.28
N ILE A 226 23.68 3.96 22.02
CA ILE A 226 25.03 4.43 21.66
C ILE A 226 25.31 5.79 22.32
N ARG A 227 24.33 6.71 22.31
CA ARG A 227 24.44 8.03 22.94
C ARG A 227 24.64 7.95 24.45
N LEU A 228 23.72 7.27 25.14
CA LEU A 228 23.70 7.23 26.61
C LEU A 228 24.89 6.45 27.18
N ASN A 229 25.45 5.51 26.43
CA ASN A 229 26.64 4.76 26.85
C ASN A 229 27.95 5.40 26.37
N GLY A 230 27.91 6.62 25.78
CA GLY A 230 29.10 7.41 25.42
C GLY A 230 29.90 6.86 24.25
N TRP A 231 29.28 6.10 23.35
CA TRP A 231 29.94 5.54 22.16
C TRP A 231 29.85 6.46 20.94
N SER A 232 28.93 7.44 20.95
CA SER A 232 28.86 8.57 20.03
C SER A 232 27.93 9.65 20.58
N GLU A 233 27.76 10.77 19.87
CA GLU A 233 26.77 11.82 20.18
C GLU A 233 25.33 11.46 19.76
N GLY A 234 25.05 10.18 19.52
CA GLY A 234 23.73 9.65 19.11
C GLY A 234 23.60 9.31 17.63
N GLU A 235 24.63 9.59 16.83
CA GLU A 235 24.76 8.99 15.50
C GLU A 235 25.09 7.50 15.64
N ILE A 236 24.44 6.66 14.86
CA ILE A 236 24.80 5.24 14.76
C ILE A 236 26.08 5.15 13.92
N THR A 237 27.11 4.54 14.49
CA THR A 237 28.41 4.28 13.84
C THR A 237 28.73 2.80 13.89
N LEU A 238 29.59 2.32 12.98
CA LEU A 238 30.02 0.92 13.00
C LEU A 238 30.74 0.57 14.31
N ASP A 239 31.51 1.51 14.87
CA ASP A 239 32.15 1.32 16.18
C ASP A 239 31.11 1.15 17.31
N GLY A 240 30.11 2.04 17.39
CA GLY A 240 29.04 1.93 18.37
C GLY A 240 28.24 0.63 18.26
N LEU A 241 28.02 0.13 17.04
CA LEU A 241 27.39 -1.19 16.81
C LEU A 241 28.30 -2.34 17.29
N ASN A 242 29.62 -2.25 17.08
CA ASN A 242 30.58 -3.24 17.56
C ASN A 242 30.68 -3.24 19.09
N GLN A 243 30.64 -2.08 19.74
CA GLN A 243 30.58 -1.97 21.20
C GLN A 243 29.31 -2.64 21.75
N LEU A 244 28.15 -2.37 21.15
CA LEU A 244 26.89 -2.99 21.53
C LEU A 244 26.90 -4.52 21.34
N ARG A 245 27.48 -4.99 20.23
CA ARG A 245 27.68 -6.42 19.96
C ARG A 245 28.52 -7.08 21.05
N ALA A 246 29.61 -6.44 21.48
CA ALA A 246 30.45 -6.93 22.56
C ALA A 246 29.70 -7.00 23.90
N GLN A 247 28.83 -6.02 24.21
CA GLN A 247 28.00 -6.05 25.42
C GLN A 247 26.97 -7.19 25.39
N LEU A 248 26.32 -7.44 24.25
CA LEU A 248 25.43 -8.59 24.08
C LEU A 248 26.15 -9.92 24.31
N LEU A 249 27.34 -10.08 23.74
CA LEU A 249 28.15 -11.27 23.93
C LEU A 249 28.56 -11.46 25.39
N LYS A 250 28.95 -10.39 26.07
CA LYS A 250 29.30 -10.40 27.50
C LYS A 250 28.12 -10.81 28.37
N ALA A 251 26.92 -10.32 28.07
CA ALA A 251 25.70 -10.63 28.81
C ALA A 251 25.24 -12.09 28.62
N ARG A 252 25.53 -12.71 27.45
CA ARG A 252 25.11 -14.08 27.03
C ARG A 252 23.60 -14.32 26.96
N ASP A 253 22.79 -13.37 27.41
CA ASP A 253 21.35 -13.41 27.44
C ASP A 253 20.82 -11.98 27.30
N SER A 254 20.04 -11.74 26.25
CA SER A 254 19.43 -10.44 25.97
C SER A 254 18.56 -9.91 27.11
N LYS A 255 17.96 -10.79 27.93
CA LYS A 255 17.14 -10.39 29.09
C LYS A 255 17.99 -9.89 30.27
N LYS A 256 19.28 -10.22 30.28
CA LYS A 256 20.24 -9.79 31.31
C LYS A 256 21.04 -8.57 30.89
N LEU A 257 20.82 -8.07 29.68
CA LEU A 257 21.53 -6.90 29.17
C LEU A 257 21.08 -5.66 29.93
N GLN A 258 22.03 -5.02 30.63
CA GLN A 258 21.82 -3.77 31.33
C GLN A 258 22.57 -2.68 30.58
N LEU A 259 21.84 -1.86 29.83
CA LEU A 259 22.36 -0.71 29.11
C LEU A 259 21.41 0.47 29.30
N GLU A 260 21.98 1.65 29.44
CA GLU A 260 21.19 2.88 29.46
C GLU A 260 20.46 3.05 28.12
N GLY A 261 19.20 3.47 28.17
CA GLY A 261 18.34 3.62 26.99
C GLY A 261 17.65 2.35 26.49
N LEU A 262 17.97 1.17 27.02
CA LEU A 262 17.32 -0.07 26.63
C LEU A 262 16.01 -0.30 27.41
N SER A 263 14.87 -0.25 26.72
CA SER A 263 13.60 -0.65 27.32
C SER A 263 13.44 -2.17 27.39
N THR A 264 12.67 -2.64 28.38
CA THR A 264 12.35 -4.07 28.58
C THR A 264 11.69 -4.70 27.36
N ASP A 265 10.79 -3.97 26.69
CA ASP A 265 10.13 -4.40 25.45
C ASP A 265 11.11 -4.59 24.28
N ARG A 266 12.22 -3.85 24.26
CA ARG A 266 13.19 -3.87 23.16
C ARG A 266 14.29 -4.90 23.35
N ALA A 267 14.60 -5.27 24.59
CA ALA A 267 15.65 -6.24 24.91
C ALA A 267 15.52 -7.54 24.10
N ALA A 268 14.31 -8.08 23.95
CA ALA A 268 14.06 -9.33 23.22
C ALA A 268 14.34 -9.26 21.70
N VAL A 269 14.20 -8.08 21.09
CA VAL A 269 14.35 -7.89 19.63
C VAL A 269 15.63 -7.15 19.24
N LEU A 270 16.37 -6.63 20.22
CA LEU A 270 17.61 -5.89 20.01
C LEU A 270 18.70 -6.70 19.28
N PRO A 271 18.97 -7.97 19.62
CA PRO A 271 20.04 -8.74 18.95
C PRO A 271 19.80 -8.87 17.44
N GLY A 272 18.59 -9.24 17.02
CA GLY A 272 18.24 -9.32 15.61
C GLY A 272 18.35 -7.98 14.89
N GLY A 273 17.86 -6.91 15.51
CA GLY A 273 17.96 -5.55 14.96
C GLY A 273 19.40 -5.05 14.82
N LEU A 274 20.25 -5.34 15.80
CA LEU A 274 21.68 -5.01 15.76
C LEU A 274 22.38 -5.72 14.60
N CYS A 275 22.22 -7.05 14.47
CA CYS A 275 22.88 -7.82 13.42
C CYS A 275 22.48 -7.34 12.02
N ILE A 276 21.21 -7.00 11.81
CA ILE A 276 20.72 -6.42 10.54
C ILE A 276 21.36 -5.05 10.28
N MET A 277 21.35 -4.16 11.29
CA MET A 277 21.94 -2.82 11.13
C MET A 277 23.44 -2.88 10.85
N LYS A 278 24.17 -3.72 11.59
CA LYS A 278 25.62 -3.92 11.40
C LYS A 278 25.93 -4.45 10.00
N ALA A 279 25.19 -5.47 9.54
CA ALA A 279 25.35 -5.98 8.18
C ALA A 279 25.05 -4.92 7.10
N ALA A 280 24.06 -4.05 7.33
CA ALA A 280 23.76 -2.94 6.42
C ALA A 280 24.91 -1.91 6.37
N PHE A 281 25.50 -1.57 7.52
CA PHE A 281 26.66 -0.68 7.58
C PHE A 281 27.84 -1.24 6.77
N GLU A 282 28.18 -2.51 6.99
CA GLU A 282 29.32 -3.16 6.34
C GLU A 282 29.07 -3.37 4.83
N ALA A 283 27.89 -3.86 4.45
CA ALA A 283 27.60 -4.19 3.06
C ALA A 283 27.45 -2.95 2.16
N LEU A 284 26.89 -1.85 2.70
CA LEU A 284 26.57 -0.64 1.93
C LEU A 284 27.63 0.46 2.09
N GLY A 285 28.59 0.31 3.00
CA GLY A 285 29.65 1.29 3.26
C GLY A 285 29.15 2.50 4.05
N ILE A 286 28.29 2.28 5.03
CA ILE A 286 27.76 3.35 5.89
C ILE A 286 28.79 3.67 6.97
N THR A 287 29.15 4.94 7.10
CA THR A 287 30.08 5.42 8.12
C THR A 287 29.36 5.97 9.34
N ARG A 288 28.31 6.74 9.11
CA ARG A 288 27.42 7.32 10.13
C ARG A 288 25.97 7.30 9.64
N MET A 289 25.05 7.17 10.58
CA MET A 289 23.61 7.24 10.32
C MET A 289 22.90 8.00 11.44
N THR A 290 22.01 8.92 11.09
CA THR A 290 21.15 9.62 12.05
C THR A 290 19.83 8.88 12.22
N ALA A 291 19.21 8.94 13.40
CA ALA A 291 17.91 8.32 13.64
C ALA A 291 16.77 9.34 13.42
N ALA A 292 15.84 9.02 12.52
CA ALA A 292 14.66 9.83 12.23
C ALA A 292 13.48 9.54 13.18
N THR A 293 12.68 10.58 13.41
CA THR A 293 11.43 10.54 14.20
C THR A 293 10.18 10.23 13.35
N GLY A 294 10.24 10.44 12.03
CA GLY A 294 9.23 9.96 11.08
C GLY A 294 9.45 8.49 10.69
N ALA A 295 8.38 7.81 10.28
CA ALA A 295 8.37 6.45 9.74
C ALA A 295 7.11 6.24 8.86
N LEU A 296 6.60 5.00 8.79
CA LEU A 296 5.43 4.62 7.99
C LEU A 296 4.17 5.45 8.30
N ARG A 297 3.79 5.59 9.57
CA ARG A 297 2.54 6.24 9.98
C ARG A 297 2.47 7.72 9.58
N GLU A 298 3.58 8.45 9.68
CA GLU A 298 3.66 9.82 9.20
C GLU A 298 3.51 9.87 7.68
N GLY A 299 4.14 8.92 6.96
CA GLY A 299 3.97 8.76 5.51
C GLY A 299 2.53 8.51 5.08
N VAL A 300 1.82 7.65 5.82
CA VAL A 300 0.39 7.36 5.60
C VAL A 300 -0.44 8.64 5.76
N LEU A 301 -0.19 9.44 6.80
CA LEU A 301 -0.90 10.69 7.05
C LEU A 301 -0.62 11.75 5.96
N TYR A 302 0.64 11.93 5.57
CA TYR A 302 0.99 12.86 4.48
C TYR A 302 0.39 12.44 3.14
N GLU A 303 0.31 11.13 2.86
CA GLU A 303 -0.37 10.66 1.66
C GLU A 303 -1.89 10.87 1.73
N LEU A 304 -2.50 10.63 2.89
CA LEU A 304 -3.92 10.87 3.10
C LEU A 304 -4.26 12.35 2.89
N LEU A 305 -3.45 13.25 3.44
CA LEU A 305 -3.54 14.69 3.19
C LEU A 305 -3.39 15.02 1.70
N GLY A 306 -2.37 14.48 1.04
CA GLY A 306 -2.15 14.69 -0.39
C GLY A 306 -3.31 14.22 -1.28
N ARG A 307 -3.98 13.12 -0.92
CA ARG A 307 -5.20 12.65 -1.60
C ARG A 307 -6.36 13.64 -1.45
N MET A 308 -6.49 14.26 -0.27
CA MET A 308 -7.52 15.27 -0.01
C MET A 308 -7.25 16.60 -0.73
N GLU A 309 -5.98 16.96 -0.93
CA GLU A 309 -5.56 18.19 -1.64
C GLU A 309 -5.37 18.00 -3.15
N HIS A 310 -5.87 16.91 -3.74
CA HIS A 310 -5.77 16.55 -5.17
C HIS A 310 -4.34 16.30 -5.71
N HIS A 311 -3.36 16.05 -4.85
CA HIS A 311 -2.00 15.62 -5.20
C HIS A 311 -1.89 14.08 -5.18
N ASP A 312 -2.72 13.39 -5.96
CA ASP A 312 -2.83 11.92 -5.93
C ASP A 312 -1.70 11.21 -6.71
N ILE A 313 -0.82 10.50 -5.99
CA ILE A 313 0.27 9.70 -6.58
C ILE A 313 -0.27 8.63 -7.54
N ARG A 314 -1.47 8.11 -7.30
CA ARG A 314 -2.10 7.10 -8.16
C ARG A 314 -2.31 7.63 -9.59
N GLU A 315 -2.64 8.90 -9.75
CA GLU A 315 -2.74 9.55 -11.07
C GLU A 315 -1.39 9.60 -11.80
N HIS A 316 -0.29 9.78 -11.05
CA HIS A 316 1.05 9.72 -11.63
C HIS A 316 1.40 8.29 -12.05
N THR A 317 1.10 7.30 -11.21
CA THR A 317 1.30 5.88 -11.49
C THR A 317 0.56 5.46 -12.76
N VAL A 318 -0.72 5.77 -12.88
CA VAL A 318 -1.52 5.46 -14.09
C VAL A 318 -0.92 6.12 -15.33
N ARG A 319 -0.54 7.40 -15.27
CA ARG A 319 0.13 8.09 -16.39
C ARG A 319 1.48 7.47 -16.75
N SER A 320 2.24 6.99 -15.76
CA SER A 320 3.50 6.30 -15.99
C SER A 320 3.28 4.97 -16.73
N PHE A 321 2.27 4.19 -16.34
CA PHE A 321 1.91 2.94 -17.00
C PHE A 321 1.45 3.16 -18.44
N MET A 322 0.59 4.16 -18.68
CA MET A 322 0.19 4.50 -20.05
C MET A 322 1.40 4.78 -20.95
N ARG A 323 2.38 5.55 -20.46
CA ARG A 323 3.62 5.84 -21.20
C ARG A 323 4.47 4.58 -21.40
N ARG A 324 4.70 3.81 -20.34
CA ARG A 324 5.55 2.60 -20.36
C ARG A 324 5.04 1.52 -21.30
N TYR A 325 3.72 1.34 -21.39
CA TYR A 325 3.08 0.31 -22.21
C TYR A 325 2.51 0.86 -23.52
N HIS A 326 2.86 2.10 -23.88
CA HIS A 326 2.44 2.75 -25.13
C HIS A 326 0.91 2.72 -25.35
N ALA A 327 0.14 2.96 -24.28
CA ALA A 327 -1.30 3.01 -24.36
C ALA A 327 -1.78 4.15 -25.27
N ASP A 328 -2.83 3.90 -26.04
CA ASP A 328 -3.46 4.91 -26.90
C ASP A 328 -4.22 5.94 -26.06
N HIS A 329 -3.59 7.09 -25.84
CA HIS A 329 -4.15 8.20 -25.08
C HIS A 329 -5.43 8.78 -25.71
N ALA A 330 -5.52 8.81 -27.04
CA ALA A 330 -6.69 9.33 -27.74
C ALA A 330 -7.88 8.39 -27.54
N GLN A 331 -7.64 7.08 -27.64
CA GLN A 331 -8.67 6.09 -27.36
C GLN A 331 -9.13 6.11 -25.91
N ALA A 332 -8.20 6.17 -24.95
CA ALA A 332 -8.58 6.28 -23.54
C ALA A 332 -9.46 7.51 -23.30
N LYS A 333 -9.16 8.66 -23.93
CA LYS A 333 -9.96 9.88 -23.81
C LYS A 333 -11.35 9.75 -24.42
N ARG A 334 -11.49 9.10 -25.58
CA ARG A 334 -12.79 8.79 -26.20
C ARG A 334 -13.68 7.96 -25.29
N VAL A 335 -13.12 6.86 -24.76
CA VAL A 335 -13.83 5.97 -23.82
C VAL A 335 -14.19 6.73 -22.53
N GLN A 336 -13.28 7.53 -21.98
CA GLN A 336 -13.55 8.34 -20.79
C GLN A 336 -14.72 9.30 -20.97
N LYS A 337 -14.78 10.03 -22.09
CA LYS A 337 -15.85 11.00 -22.35
C LYS A 337 -17.24 10.35 -22.32
N LEU A 338 -17.39 9.19 -22.96
CA LEU A 338 -18.66 8.46 -22.96
C LEU A 338 -18.96 7.82 -21.59
N ALA A 339 -17.92 7.36 -20.90
CA ALA A 339 -18.04 6.80 -19.56
C ALA A 339 -18.50 7.83 -18.52
N GLU A 340 -17.99 9.08 -18.60
CA GLU A 340 -18.46 10.21 -17.78
C GLU A 340 -19.93 10.52 -18.05
N GLN A 341 -20.35 10.51 -19.32
CA GLN A 341 -21.75 10.70 -19.68
C GLN A 341 -22.63 9.60 -19.04
N PHE A 342 -22.26 8.32 -19.22
CA PHE A 342 -23.02 7.23 -18.61
C PHE A 342 -23.04 7.29 -17.09
N LEU A 343 -21.90 7.60 -16.45
CA LEU A 343 -21.83 7.74 -15.01
C LEU A 343 -22.78 8.85 -14.50
N SER A 344 -22.86 9.98 -15.20
CA SER A 344 -23.77 11.07 -14.82
C SER A 344 -25.25 10.69 -14.83
N HIS A 345 -25.65 9.67 -15.60
CA HIS A 345 -27.05 9.21 -15.62
C HIS A 345 -27.45 8.38 -14.39
N ILE A 346 -26.47 7.82 -13.67
CA ILE A 346 -26.70 6.81 -12.62
C ILE A 346 -25.94 7.10 -11.31
N SER A 347 -25.14 8.16 -11.24
CA SER A 347 -24.26 8.44 -10.10
C SER A 347 -25.00 8.63 -8.79
N ASP A 348 -26.20 9.22 -8.84
CA ASP A 348 -27.03 9.48 -7.65
C ASP A 348 -27.55 8.19 -7.00
N GLN A 349 -27.41 7.06 -7.70
CA GLN A 349 -27.81 5.74 -7.22
C GLN A 349 -26.63 4.92 -6.67
N LEU A 350 -25.41 5.47 -6.69
CA LEU A 350 -24.22 4.81 -6.16
C LEU A 350 -24.06 5.12 -4.66
N ARG A 351 -23.47 4.18 -3.92
CA ARG A 351 -23.12 4.40 -2.50
C ARG A 351 -21.85 5.25 -2.39
N MET A 352 -20.89 5.06 -3.30
CA MET A 352 -19.70 5.90 -3.41
C MET A 352 -20.03 7.27 -3.99
N SER A 353 -19.20 8.27 -3.67
CA SER A 353 -19.33 9.60 -4.25
C SER A 353 -19.11 9.57 -5.77
N HIS A 354 -19.74 10.52 -6.49
CA HIS A 354 -19.54 10.68 -7.94
C HIS A 354 -18.06 10.82 -8.30
N ASP A 355 -17.28 11.59 -7.53
CA ASP A 355 -15.86 11.80 -7.80
C ASP A 355 -15.04 10.53 -7.59
N THR A 356 -15.35 9.74 -6.56
CA THR A 356 -14.72 8.43 -6.34
C THR A 356 -15.03 7.48 -7.50
N ALA A 357 -16.30 7.38 -7.91
CA ALA A 357 -16.72 6.54 -9.03
C ALA A 357 -16.01 6.93 -10.33
N ARG A 358 -15.98 8.23 -10.62
CA ARG A 358 -15.30 8.80 -11.78
C ARG A 358 -13.81 8.48 -11.79
N GLN A 359 -13.14 8.64 -10.65
CA GLN A 359 -11.70 8.39 -10.53
C GLN A 359 -11.35 6.91 -10.82
N TRP A 360 -12.06 5.97 -10.20
CA TRP A 360 -11.89 4.54 -10.44
C TRP A 360 -12.10 4.15 -11.90
N LEU A 361 -13.18 4.66 -12.50
CA LEU A 361 -13.51 4.46 -13.90
C LEU A 361 -12.42 5.02 -14.82
N HIS A 362 -11.88 6.20 -14.50
CA HIS A 362 -10.81 6.83 -15.26
C HIS A 362 -9.51 6.04 -15.22
N TRP A 363 -9.10 5.52 -14.06
CA TRP A 363 -7.93 4.67 -13.95
C TRP A 363 -8.10 3.38 -14.75
N ALA A 364 -9.24 2.69 -14.59
CA ALA A 364 -9.51 1.46 -15.32
C ALA A 364 -9.48 1.69 -16.84
N ILE A 365 -10.12 2.75 -17.33
CA ILE A 365 -10.11 3.10 -18.76
C ILE A 365 -8.71 3.47 -19.25
N ARG A 366 -7.92 4.22 -18.49
CA ARG A 366 -6.54 4.54 -18.92
C ARG A 366 -5.64 3.32 -19.01
N LEU A 367 -5.93 2.28 -18.23
CA LEU A 367 -5.16 1.05 -18.17
C LEU A 367 -5.74 -0.08 -19.03
N HIS A 368 -6.93 0.08 -19.62
CA HIS A 368 -7.65 -1.04 -20.25
C HIS A 368 -6.90 -1.67 -21.44
N GLU A 369 -6.04 -0.90 -22.13
CA GLU A 369 -5.32 -1.36 -23.33
C GLU A 369 -3.82 -1.56 -23.12
N ILE A 370 -3.28 -1.43 -21.90
CA ILE A 370 -1.83 -1.57 -21.67
C ILE A 370 -1.30 -2.96 -22.02
N GLY A 371 -2.16 -3.99 -21.97
CA GLY A 371 -1.82 -5.36 -22.33
C GLY A 371 -1.69 -5.61 -23.83
N ILE A 372 -2.06 -4.64 -24.69
CA ILE A 372 -1.86 -4.75 -26.15
C ILE A 372 -0.37 -4.86 -26.47
N SER A 373 0.51 -4.24 -25.67
CA SER A 373 1.97 -4.34 -25.83
C SER A 373 2.51 -5.76 -25.61
N ILE A 374 1.74 -6.64 -24.97
CA ILE A 374 2.07 -8.06 -24.81
C ILE A 374 1.50 -8.87 -25.97
N ALA A 375 0.17 -8.82 -26.14
CA ALA A 375 -0.51 -9.48 -27.25
C ALA A 375 -1.88 -8.86 -27.50
N HIS A 376 -2.24 -8.71 -28.78
CA HIS A 376 -3.57 -8.21 -29.17
C HIS A 376 -4.69 -9.21 -28.82
N SER A 377 -4.43 -10.52 -28.94
CA SER A 377 -5.40 -11.53 -28.52
C SER A 377 -5.48 -11.58 -27.00
N GLY A 378 -6.69 -11.46 -26.45
CA GLY A 378 -6.88 -11.57 -25.00
C GLY A 378 -6.28 -10.42 -24.18
N TYR A 379 -5.99 -9.25 -24.78
CA TYR A 379 -5.29 -8.14 -24.10
C TYR A 379 -5.90 -7.69 -22.76
N HIS A 380 -7.20 -7.88 -22.54
CA HIS A 380 -7.85 -7.61 -21.24
C HIS A 380 -7.27 -8.44 -20.09
N LYS A 381 -6.88 -9.70 -20.37
CA LYS A 381 -6.18 -10.57 -19.41
C LYS A 381 -4.76 -10.10 -19.17
N HIS A 382 -4.06 -9.66 -20.21
CA HIS A 382 -2.70 -9.13 -20.11
C HIS A 382 -2.66 -7.79 -19.38
N SER A 383 -3.63 -6.91 -19.64
CA SER A 383 -3.78 -5.63 -18.94
C SER A 383 -4.05 -5.86 -17.46
N ALA A 384 -5.00 -6.75 -17.14
CA ALA A 384 -5.27 -7.15 -15.76
C ALA A 384 -4.04 -7.78 -15.10
N TYR A 385 -3.32 -8.66 -15.79
CA TYR A 385 -2.09 -9.28 -15.28
C TYR A 385 -1.02 -8.23 -14.95
N ILE A 386 -0.79 -7.26 -15.84
CA ILE A 386 0.14 -6.14 -15.58
C ILE A 386 -0.32 -5.35 -14.36
N VAL A 387 -1.59 -4.95 -14.31
CA VAL A 387 -2.14 -4.17 -13.19
C VAL A 387 -2.05 -4.94 -11.89
N GLU A 388 -2.30 -6.25 -11.87
CA GLU A 388 -2.31 -7.09 -10.66
C GLU A 388 -0.92 -7.38 -10.12
N ASN A 389 0.11 -7.45 -10.98
CA ASN A 389 1.43 -7.96 -10.62
C ASN A 389 2.54 -6.89 -10.62
N ALA A 390 2.30 -5.71 -11.17
CA ALA A 390 3.29 -4.64 -11.19
C ALA A 390 3.34 -3.85 -9.86
N ASP A 391 4.47 -3.20 -9.59
CA ASP A 391 4.52 -2.21 -8.51
C ASP A 391 3.73 -0.95 -8.94
N MET A 392 2.64 -0.66 -8.23
CA MET A 392 1.76 0.48 -8.49
C MET A 392 1.79 1.47 -7.32
N PRO A 393 2.77 2.40 -7.27
CA PRO A 393 2.89 3.37 -6.18
C PRO A 393 1.57 4.10 -5.88
N GLY A 394 1.22 4.19 -4.61
CA GLY A 394 -0.02 4.79 -4.13
C GLY A 394 -1.24 3.87 -4.17
N PHE A 395 -1.17 2.68 -4.78
CA PHE A 395 -2.25 1.69 -4.70
C PHE A 395 -1.92 0.66 -3.61
N SER A 396 -2.87 0.37 -2.73
CA SER A 396 -2.83 -0.83 -1.87
C SER A 396 -3.08 -2.10 -2.69
N ARG A 397 -2.83 -3.29 -2.12
CA ARG A 397 -3.13 -4.54 -2.84
C ARG A 397 -4.61 -4.69 -3.16
N MET A 398 -5.50 -4.33 -2.23
CA MET A 398 -6.95 -4.41 -2.44
C MET A 398 -7.41 -3.43 -3.52
N GLU A 399 -6.86 -2.21 -3.53
CA GLU A 399 -7.13 -1.23 -4.58
C GLU A 399 -6.64 -1.73 -5.95
N GLN A 400 -5.44 -2.31 -5.99
CA GLN A 400 -4.84 -2.87 -7.21
C GLN A 400 -5.62 -4.08 -7.75
N GLU A 401 -6.08 -4.98 -6.87
CA GLU A 401 -6.97 -6.10 -7.20
C GLU A 401 -8.31 -5.60 -7.77
N THR A 402 -8.90 -4.58 -7.15
CA THR A 402 -10.11 -3.93 -7.64
C THR A 402 -9.89 -3.31 -9.03
N LEU A 403 -8.78 -2.60 -9.22
CA LEU A 403 -8.43 -2.00 -10.52
C LEU A 403 -8.22 -3.08 -11.59
N SER A 404 -7.52 -4.15 -11.23
CA SER A 404 -7.31 -5.32 -12.10
C SER A 404 -8.63 -5.96 -12.50
N LEU A 405 -9.57 -6.11 -11.57
CA LEU A 405 -10.91 -6.65 -11.84
C LEU A 405 -11.67 -5.78 -12.87
N LEU A 406 -11.70 -4.45 -12.68
CA LEU A 406 -12.33 -3.53 -13.63
C LEU A 406 -11.72 -3.68 -15.03
N VAL A 407 -10.39 -3.70 -15.12
CA VAL A 407 -9.65 -3.89 -16.37
C VAL A 407 -9.87 -5.27 -16.98
N ARG A 408 -9.95 -6.33 -16.16
CA ARG A 408 -10.16 -7.72 -16.60
C ARG A 408 -11.55 -7.90 -17.19
N ALA A 409 -12.56 -7.30 -16.56
CA ALA A 409 -13.96 -7.41 -16.93
C ALA A 409 -14.36 -6.51 -18.11
N GLN A 410 -13.43 -5.77 -18.73
CA GLN A 410 -13.73 -4.78 -19.76
C GLN A 410 -14.34 -5.30 -21.08
N ARG A 411 -14.24 -6.62 -21.37
CA ARG A 411 -14.75 -7.22 -22.62
C ARG A 411 -14.90 -8.74 -22.51
N ARG A 412 -15.57 -9.34 -23.50
CA ARG A 412 -15.79 -10.80 -23.64
C ARG A 412 -16.63 -11.36 -22.47
N SER A 413 -16.80 -12.68 -22.46
CA SER A 413 -17.59 -13.40 -21.47
C SER A 413 -17.10 -13.18 -20.05
N LEU A 414 -18.05 -12.96 -19.15
CA LEU A 414 -17.83 -12.74 -17.71
C LEU A 414 -17.90 -14.02 -16.88
N SER A 415 -18.25 -15.17 -17.48
CA SER A 415 -18.54 -16.41 -16.74
C SER A 415 -17.35 -17.01 -15.97
N LYS A 416 -16.12 -16.58 -16.29
CA LYS A 416 -14.88 -17.01 -15.60
C LYS A 416 -14.30 -15.92 -14.69
N ILE A 417 -15.08 -14.88 -14.38
CA ILE A 417 -14.67 -13.76 -13.55
C ILE A 417 -15.58 -13.77 -12.32
N THR A 418 -14.98 -13.75 -11.13
CA THR A 418 -15.72 -13.51 -9.89
C THR A 418 -16.11 -12.04 -9.86
N LEU A 419 -17.38 -11.76 -10.14
CA LEU A 419 -17.91 -10.39 -10.15
C LEU A 419 -18.37 -9.94 -8.75
N PRO A 420 -18.37 -8.63 -8.47
CA PRO A 420 -18.97 -8.10 -7.27
C PRO A 420 -20.49 -8.39 -7.22
N PRO A 421 -21.10 -8.44 -6.03
CA PRO A 421 -22.55 -8.54 -5.87
C PRO A 421 -23.31 -7.43 -6.61
N ALA A 422 -24.58 -7.66 -6.93
CA ALA A 422 -25.43 -6.76 -7.70
C ALA A 422 -25.57 -5.36 -7.09
N GLU A 423 -25.49 -5.28 -5.76
CA GLU A 423 -25.58 -4.04 -4.98
C GLU A 423 -24.28 -3.23 -4.99
N HIS A 424 -23.16 -3.85 -5.34
CA HIS A 424 -21.86 -3.22 -5.26
C HIS A 424 -21.60 -2.31 -6.46
N ASP A 425 -21.20 -1.06 -6.18
CA ASP A 425 -21.00 -0.03 -7.20
C ASP A 425 -19.95 -0.41 -8.28
N TYR A 426 -18.94 -1.24 -7.96
CA TYR A 426 -17.96 -1.69 -8.95
C TYR A 426 -18.57 -2.53 -10.07
N LEU A 427 -19.66 -3.28 -9.83
CA LEU A 427 -20.38 -3.96 -10.91
C LEU A 427 -20.99 -2.94 -11.89
N THR A 428 -21.47 -1.83 -11.35
CA THR A 428 -22.02 -0.72 -12.15
C THR A 428 -20.91 -0.04 -12.96
N LEU A 429 -19.73 0.18 -12.37
CA LEU A 429 -18.58 0.73 -13.11
C LEU A 429 -18.12 -0.20 -14.24
N ILE A 430 -18.18 -1.52 -14.05
CA ILE A 430 -17.92 -2.50 -15.13
C ILE A 430 -18.93 -2.33 -16.26
N MET A 431 -20.22 -2.21 -15.96
CA MET A 431 -21.27 -1.93 -16.97
C MET A 431 -20.98 -0.66 -17.76
N VAL A 432 -20.71 0.45 -17.06
CA VAL A 432 -20.38 1.74 -17.69
C VAL A 432 -19.14 1.61 -18.59
N MET A 433 -18.08 1.00 -18.09
CA MET A 433 -16.82 0.83 -18.83
C MET A 433 -17.00 -0.02 -20.08
N ARG A 434 -17.70 -1.16 -19.98
CA ARG A 434 -17.91 -2.09 -21.10
C ARG A 434 -18.74 -1.46 -22.21
N LEU A 435 -19.84 -0.78 -21.87
CA LEU A 435 -20.65 -0.05 -22.85
C LEU A 435 -19.84 1.07 -23.51
N SER A 436 -19.06 1.83 -22.72
CA SER A 436 -18.23 2.91 -23.26
C SER A 436 -17.19 2.41 -24.26
N ILE A 437 -16.53 1.27 -23.96
CA ILE A 437 -15.56 0.64 -24.87
C ILE A 437 -16.26 0.13 -26.13
N LEU A 438 -17.44 -0.49 -26.00
CA LEU A 438 -18.21 -1.02 -27.13
C LEU A 438 -18.53 0.07 -28.15
N PHE A 439 -19.07 1.20 -27.69
CA PHE A 439 -19.44 2.33 -28.56
C PHE A 439 -18.24 3.12 -29.12
N GLN A 440 -17.06 3.01 -28.50
CA GLN A 440 -15.84 3.71 -28.94
C GLN A 440 -14.85 2.80 -29.69
N ARG A 441 -15.27 1.58 -30.06
CA ARG A 441 -14.40 0.57 -30.69
C ARG A 441 -13.83 1.00 -32.05
N ASN A 442 -14.55 1.85 -32.81
CA ASN A 442 -14.11 2.32 -34.12
C ASN A 442 -12.94 3.32 -34.05
N ARG A 443 -12.60 3.84 -32.86
CA ARG A 443 -11.53 4.81 -32.61
C ARG A 443 -11.67 6.13 -33.38
N LEU A 444 -12.89 6.49 -33.79
CA LEU A 444 -13.19 7.75 -34.46
C LEU A 444 -13.74 8.75 -33.47
N ASP A 445 -13.48 10.05 -33.70
CA ASP A 445 -13.98 11.13 -32.84
C ASP A 445 -15.42 11.57 -33.22
N ASP A 446 -16.16 10.71 -33.92
CA ASP A 446 -17.54 10.95 -34.30
C ASP A 446 -18.43 11.08 -33.06
N ALA A 447 -19.46 11.93 -33.15
CA ALA A 447 -20.43 12.05 -32.06
C ALA A 447 -21.18 10.72 -31.89
N PRO A 448 -21.19 10.12 -30.68
CA PRO A 448 -22.01 8.94 -30.44
C PRO A 448 -23.50 9.28 -30.61
N PRO A 449 -24.37 8.29 -30.86
CA PRO A 449 -25.81 8.52 -30.86
C PRO A 449 -26.27 9.12 -29.52
N GLN A 450 -27.50 9.63 -29.47
CA GLN A 450 -28.12 9.89 -28.18
C GLN A 450 -28.25 8.57 -27.40
N LEU A 451 -27.61 8.52 -26.24
CA LEU A 451 -27.53 7.36 -25.38
C LEU A 451 -27.91 7.76 -23.95
N HIS A 452 -28.76 6.96 -23.31
CA HIS A 452 -29.08 7.13 -21.90
C HIS A 452 -29.04 5.77 -21.17
N LEU A 453 -28.30 5.71 -20.07
CA LEU A 453 -28.16 4.50 -19.27
C LEU A 453 -29.01 4.63 -18.02
N TYR A 454 -29.85 3.65 -17.76
CA TYR A 454 -30.66 3.54 -16.55
C TYR A 454 -30.17 2.35 -15.73
N ARG A 455 -30.01 2.54 -14.43
CA ARG A 455 -29.98 1.47 -13.44
C ARG A 455 -31.37 1.41 -12.82
N GLU A 456 -32.13 0.36 -13.17
CA GLU A 456 -33.53 0.19 -12.74
C GLU A 456 -33.62 -0.44 -11.35
N ALA A 457 -32.68 -1.35 -11.06
CA ALA A 457 -32.48 -1.98 -9.77
C ALA A 457 -31.03 -2.52 -9.69
N PRO A 458 -30.53 -2.95 -8.52
CA PRO A 458 -29.24 -3.65 -8.43
C PRO A 458 -29.16 -4.81 -9.43
N GLY A 459 -28.17 -4.80 -10.32
CA GLY A 459 -28.03 -5.84 -11.36
C GLY A 459 -28.99 -5.74 -12.55
N HIS A 460 -29.83 -4.70 -12.64
CA HIS A 460 -30.78 -4.49 -13.74
C HIS A 460 -30.56 -3.13 -14.41
N TYR A 461 -30.19 -3.17 -15.69
CA TYR A 461 -29.85 -1.99 -16.48
C TYR A 461 -30.67 -1.93 -17.76
N ARG A 462 -30.95 -0.71 -18.21
CA ARG A 462 -31.55 -0.43 -19.51
C ARG A 462 -30.74 0.63 -20.23
N LEU A 463 -30.35 0.34 -21.46
CA LEU A 463 -29.68 1.27 -22.35
C LEU A 463 -30.66 1.76 -23.41
N GLN A 464 -30.98 3.05 -23.35
CA GLN A 464 -31.77 3.71 -24.37
C GLN A 464 -30.86 4.23 -25.48
N ILE A 465 -31.21 3.92 -26.73
CA ILE A 465 -30.43 4.29 -27.92
C ILE A 465 -31.33 5.07 -28.88
N GLN A 466 -30.78 6.09 -29.53
CA GLN A 466 -31.47 6.84 -30.59
C GLN A 466 -32.18 5.92 -31.59
N ALA A 467 -33.47 6.15 -31.80
CA ALA A 467 -34.30 5.36 -32.70
C ALA A 467 -33.69 5.29 -34.11
N GLY A 468 -33.67 4.08 -34.69
CA GLY A 468 -33.14 3.82 -36.03
C GLY A 468 -31.61 3.83 -36.16
N TRP A 469 -30.84 4.19 -35.12
CA TRP A 469 -29.38 4.25 -35.21
C TRP A 469 -28.75 2.86 -35.37
N LEU A 470 -29.22 1.86 -34.61
CA LEU A 470 -28.68 0.49 -34.69
C LEU A 470 -28.89 -0.15 -36.07
N ALA A 471 -29.99 0.16 -36.76
CA ALA A 471 -30.27 -0.34 -38.11
C ALA A 471 -29.19 0.09 -39.13
N HIS A 472 -28.55 1.24 -38.89
CA HIS A 472 -27.44 1.74 -39.72
C HIS A 472 -26.06 1.31 -39.20
N ASN A 473 -26.00 0.61 -38.07
CA ASN A 473 -24.76 0.21 -37.38
C ASN A 473 -24.80 -1.29 -37.00
N PRO A 474 -24.89 -2.21 -37.98
CA PRO A 474 -25.12 -3.64 -37.74
C PRO A 474 -24.00 -4.32 -36.93
N LEU A 475 -22.75 -3.85 -37.06
CA LEU A 475 -21.63 -4.36 -36.24
C LEU A 475 -21.82 -4.03 -34.75
N THR A 476 -22.23 -2.80 -34.44
CA THR A 476 -22.52 -2.38 -33.07
C THR A 476 -23.73 -3.12 -32.51
N GLN A 477 -24.77 -3.35 -33.33
CA GLN A 477 -25.93 -4.14 -32.95
C GLN A 477 -25.54 -5.58 -32.57
N ALA A 478 -24.72 -6.25 -33.38
CA ALA A 478 -24.27 -7.61 -33.09
C ALA A 478 -23.41 -7.69 -31.81
N GLU A 479 -22.54 -6.71 -31.58
CA GLU A 479 -21.75 -6.64 -30.34
C GLU A 479 -22.61 -6.36 -29.10
N LEU A 480 -23.65 -5.52 -29.21
CA LEU A 480 -24.61 -5.30 -28.13
C LEU A 480 -25.40 -6.57 -27.79
N SER A 481 -25.79 -7.36 -28.80
CA SER A 481 -26.41 -8.67 -28.56
C SER A 481 -25.49 -9.59 -27.76
N ASN A 482 -24.22 -9.71 -28.17
CA ASN A 482 -23.22 -10.48 -27.41
C ASN A 482 -23.03 -9.95 -25.98
N GLU A 483 -23.05 -8.63 -25.81
CA GLU A 483 -22.90 -7.97 -24.51
C GLU A 483 -24.06 -8.32 -23.57
N ILE A 484 -25.30 -8.30 -24.07
CA ILE A 484 -26.49 -8.74 -23.32
C ILE A 484 -26.34 -10.21 -22.89
N ASP A 485 -25.91 -11.09 -23.79
CA ASP A 485 -25.70 -12.51 -23.48
C ASP A 485 -24.63 -12.70 -22.40
N TYR A 486 -23.54 -11.93 -22.46
CA TYR A 486 -22.47 -11.99 -21.45
C TYR A 486 -22.96 -11.59 -20.04
N TRP A 487 -23.85 -10.61 -19.94
CA TRP A 487 -24.44 -10.21 -18.66
C TRP A 487 -25.46 -11.23 -18.14
N GLN A 488 -26.26 -11.81 -19.04
CA GLN A 488 -27.22 -12.86 -18.66
C GLN A 488 -26.51 -14.10 -18.07
N LEU A 489 -25.34 -14.48 -18.59
CA LEU A 489 -24.53 -15.59 -18.06
C LEU A 489 -24.11 -15.42 -16.59
N VAL A 490 -24.15 -14.19 -16.06
CA VAL A 490 -23.78 -13.86 -14.68
C VAL A 490 -24.95 -13.28 -13.89
N ASN A 491 -26.19 -13.56 -14.31
CA ASN A 491 -27.44 -13.13 -13.68
C ASN A 491 -27.60 -11.59 -13.56
N VAL A 492 -27.04 -10.84 -14.51
CA VAL A 492 -27.22 -9.39 -14.63
C VAL A 492 -28.05 -9.10 -15.88
N SER A 493 -29.04 -8.21 -15.78
CA SER A 493 -29.92 -7.86 -16.89
C SER A 493 -29.45 -6.57 -17.56
N LEU A 494 -29.26 -6.61 -18.88
CA LEU A 494 -29.11 -5.43 -19.74
C LEU A 494 -30.21 -5.48 -20.81
N LYS A 495 -31.09 -4.48 -20.84
CA LYS A 495 -32.15 -4.34 -21.84
C LYS A 495 -31.89 -3.15 -22.76
N LEU A 496 -32.35 -3.22 -24.00
CA LEU A 496 -32.31 -2.10 -24.94
C LEU A 496 -33.71 -1.46 -25.03
N SER A 497 -33.77 -0.14 -25.20
CA SER A 497 -35.02 0.60 -25.44
C SER A 497 -34.87 1.72 -26.45
#